data_AF-A0A6C0F5L1-F1
#
_entry.id   AF-A0A6C0F5L1-F1
#
_cell.length_a   1.000
_cell.length_b   1.000
_cell.length_c   1.000
_cell.angle_alpha   90.00
_cell.angle_beta   90.00
_cell.angle_gamma   90.00
#
_symmetry.space_group_name_H-M   'P 1'
#
loop_
_entity.id
_entity.type
_entity.pdbx_description
1 polymer ?
#
loop_
_entity_poly.entity_id
_entity_poly.type
_entity_poly.pdbx_seq_one_letter_code
_entity_poly.pdbx_strand_id
1 'polypeptide(L)'
;MAGGLMQLVAYGAQDVYLTGNPQITFWKVSYKRHTNFAMESIEQTFNGQADFGRRVTCTISRNGDLAYRTYLQVTLPEINQSMRNTVSAGGVTGVYARWLDFPGEQLISQVEVEIGGQRIDRQYGDWMHIWNNLTLPVDQTPGYYGMVGNTTELTFITDPSFNDVDGPCQSNAPRQVCAPRNALPETTLYVPFQFWYCRNPGLALPLIALQYHEVKINLDIRPIDECLWAVGSLNTANCPVDGGRVTAAYNQSLVAASLYVDYVFLDTDERRRMAQNPHEYLIEQLQFTGDESVGSSSNKIKLNFNHPVKELIWVVQPDQNVDYCSSLDCNQLLYRLLGAQPFNYTDAVDALPNAIHAFGGPDAVEQYIDASGLFYDAGAIDEAAATTEQWWDAVHGGVYNEANFGQGTTFNPITQHPYGNSGVSDAGTFVMSETSLPLHCWGQNPVVTAKLQLNGQDRFSEREGTYFDLVQPYQHHTRTPDTGINVYSFALRPEEHQPSGSCNFSRIDNATLQLVLSNATVEGTKTAKVRVYATNYNVLRVMSGMGGLAYSN
;
A
#
# COMPACT_ATOMS: atom_id res chain seq x y z
N MET A 1 -2.06 -39.32 47.95
CA MET A 1 -1.49 -39.24 46.58
C MET A 1 -1.59 -37.80 46.12
N ALA A 2 -0.53 -37.21 45.56
CA ALA A 2 -0.59 -35.84 45.04
C ALA A 2 -1.58 -35.75 43.86
N GLY A 3 -2.33 -34.66 43.76
CA GLY A 3 -3.42 -34.52 42.76
C GLY A 3 -2.99 -34.77 41.31
N GLY A 4 -1.80 -34.31 40.91
CA GLY A 4 -1.28 -34.55 39.55
C GLY A 4 -0.92 -36.01 39.26
N LEU A 5 -0.54 -36.78 40.27
CA LEU A 5 -0.27 -38.23 40.13
C LEU A 5 -1.57 -39.01 39.93
N MET A 6 -2.66 -38.60 40.58
CA MET A 6 -3.98 -39.21 40.37
C MET A 6 -4.49 -39.02 38.95
N GLN A 7 -4.22 -37.86 38.32
CA GLN A 7 -4.58 -37.61 36.92
C GLN A 7 -3.83 -38.53 35.94
N LEU A 8 -2.55 -38.79 36.18
CA LEU A 8 -1.75 -39.71 35.35
C LEU A 8 -2.20 -41.16 35.47
N VAL A 9 -2.70 -41.57 36.65
CA VAL A 9 -3.21 -42.92 36.89
C VAL A 9 -4.60 -43.13 36.29
N ALA A 10 -5.36 -42.05 36.07
CA ALA A 10 -6.67 -42.07 35.43
C ALA A 10 -6.58 -42.25 33.90
N TYR A 11 -5.91 -43.32 33.45
CA TYR A 11 -5.76 -43.69 32.04
C TYR A 11 -6.90 -44.62 31.59
N GLY A 12 -7.50 -44.33 30.42
CA GLY A 12 -8.60 -45.10 29.83
C GLY A 12 -8.35 -45.55 28.40
N ALA A 13 -9.32 -46.26 27.83
CA ALA A 13 -9.22 -46.77 26.45
C ALA A 13 -9.19 -45.64 25.38
N GLN A 14 -9.71 -44.44 25.70
CA GLN A 14 -9.71 -43.29 24.79
C GLN A 14 -8.32 -42.67 24.65
N ASP A 15 -7.49 -42.75 25.69
CA ASP A 15 -6.14 -42.18 25.73
C ASP A 15 -5.16 -42.88 24.77
N VAL A 16 -5.53 -44.06 24.24
CA VAL A 16 -4.74 -44.77 23.23
C VAL A 16 -4.48 -43.89 21.99
N TYR A 17 -5.45 -43.07 21.58
CA TYR A 17 -5.31 -42.16 20.43
C TYR A 17 -4.42 -40.94 20.71
N LEU A 18 -4.25 -40.56 21.98
CA LEU A 18 -3.54 -39.35 22.38
C LEU A 18 -2.13 -39.66 22.91
N THR A 19 -2.03 -40.67 23.77
CA THR A 19 -0.82 -41.00 24.54
C THR A 19 -0.44 -42.49 24.49
N GLY A 20 -1.17 -43.33 23.75
CA GLY A 20 -0.99 -44.80 23.71
C GLY A 20 0.30 -45.34 23.11
N ASN A 21 1.14 -44.49 22.51
CA ASN A 21 2.53 -44.71 22.14
C ASN A 21 3.10 -43.35 21.68
N PRO A 22 3.58 -42.49 22.60
CA PRO A 22 3.90 -41.10 22.27
C PRO A 22 5.11 -41.03 21.32
N GLN A 23 4.91 -40.39 20.16
CA GLN A 23 5.96 -40.17 19.15
C GLN A 23 6.70 -38.84 19.34
N ILE A 24 6.10 -37.91 20.09
CA ILE A 24 6.66 -36.61 20.43
C ILE A 24 6.62 -36.42 21.95
N THR A 25 7.55 -35.63 22.47
CA THR A 25 7.54 -35.19 23.86
C THR A 25 7.69 -33.68 23.92
N PHE A 26 6.86 -33.03 24.74
CA PHE A 26 6.93 -31.58 24.95
C PHE A 26 8.07 -31.17 25.89
N TRP A 27 8.68 -32.13 26.60
CA TRP A 27 9.72 -31.87 27.60
C TRP A 27 11.15 -31.99 27.05
N LYS A 28 11.29 -32.39 25.78
CA LYS A 28 12.59 -32.44 25.10
C LYS A 28 12.42 -32.03 23.64
N VAL A 29 12.89 -30.83 23.32
CA VAL A 29 12.95 -30.34 21.94
C VAL A 29 14.14 -30.99 21.23
N SER A 30 13.91 -31.62 20.07
CA SER A 30 14.96 -32.12 19.18
C SER A 30 15.26 -31.08 18.11
N TYR A 31 16.49 -30.55 18.11
CA TYR A 31 16.92 -29.59 17.09
C TYR A 31 17.44 -30.33 15.86
N LYS A 32 16.95 -29.94 14.67
CA LYS A 32 17.53 -30.41 13.40
C LYS A 32 18.77 -29.57 13.10
N ARG A 33 19.92 -30.23 12.92
CA ARG A 33 21.15 -29.56 12.45
C ARG A 33 20.93 -29.09 11.02
N HIS A 34 21.33 -27.85 10.71
CA HIS A 34 21.26 -27.26 9.37
C HIS A 34 22.67 -27.02 8.81
N THR A 35 22.77 -26.76 7.51
CA THR A 35 24.02 -26.35 6.86
C THR A 35 24.42 -24.94 7.31
N ASN A 36 25.72 -24.66 7.31
CA ASN A 36 26.21 -23.33 7.66
C ASN A 36 25.96 -22.37 6.48
N PHE A 37 25.45 -21.18 6.77
CA PHE A 37 25.23 -20.11 5.79
C PHE A 37 25.35 -18.74 6.45
N ALA A 38 25.60 -17.71 5.65
CA ALA A 38 25.58 -16.31 6.06
C ALA A 38 24.73 -15.49 5.10
N MET A 39 24.18 -14.36 5.57
CA MET A 39 23.39 -13.44 4.74
C MET A 39 23.97 -12.03 4.82
N GLU A 40 23.99 -11.33 3.69
CA GLU A 40 24.42 -9.94 3.59
C GLU A 40 23.59 -9.22 2.53
N SER A 41 23.12 -8.00 2.84
CA SER A 41 22.43 -7.15 1.88
C SER A 41 23.46 -6.33 1.10
N ILE A 42 23.41 -6.42 -0.23
CA ILE A 42 24.35 -5.71 -1.10
C ILE A 42 23.60 -4.89 -2.14
N GLU A 43 23.90 -3.60 -2.20
CA GLU A 43 23.35 -2.66 -3.16
C GLU A 43 23.71 -3.03 -4.60
N GLN A 44 22.72 -2.89 -5.49
CA GLN A 44 22.81 -3.05 -6.93
C GLN A 44 22.41 -1.74 -7.60
N THR A 45 23.22 -1.32 -8.57
CA THR A 45 23.00 -0.07 -9.31
C THR A 45 22.16 -0.31 -10.55
N PHE A 46 21.27 0.63 -10.87
CA PHE A 46 20.52 0.60 -12.12
C PHE A 46 21.40 0.93 -13.33
N ASN A 47 21.09 0.30 -14.46
CA ASN A 47 21.60 0.68 -15.77
C ASN A 47 20.76 1.86 -16.29
N GLY A 48 21.32 3.07 -16.17
CA GLY A 48 20.64 4.32 -16.54
C GLY A 48 20.20 5.12 -15.32
N GLN A 49 19.71 6.34 -15.56
CA GLN A 49 19.20 7.21 -14.51
C GLN A 49 17.77 6.82 -14.17
N ALA A 50 17.57 6.28 -12.96
CA ALA A 50 16.25 6.08 -12.39
C ALA A 50 15.61 7.43 -12.08
N ASP A 51 14.47 7.68 -12.71
CA ASP A 51 13.69 8.90 -12.54
C ASP A 51 12.21 8.61 -12.81
N PHE A 52 11.33 9.51 -12.41
CA PHE A 52 9.90 9.39 -12.63
C PHE A 52 9.56 9.21 -14.12
N GLY A 53 8.60 8.32 -14.41
CA GLY A 53 8.14 8.03 -15.77
C GLY A 53 9.15 7.28 -16.65
N ARG A 54 10.26 6.79 -16.09
CA ARG A 54 11.29 6.04 -16.82
C ARG A 54 11.30 4.56 -16.45
N ARG A 55 11.73 3.76 -17.43
CA ARG A 55 12.04 2.34 -17.26
C ARG A 55 13.54 2.17 -17.00
N VAL A 56 13.88 1.44 -15.95
CA VAL A 56 15.27 1.11 -15.59
C VAL A 56 15.46 -0.39 -15.42
N THR A 57 16.67 -0.86 -15.72
CA THR A 57 17.03 -2.27 -15.58
C THR A 57 18.17 -2.41 -14.59
N CYS A 58 18.01 -3.30 -13.61
CA CYS A 58 19.06 -3.71 -12.69
C CYS A 58 19.52 -5.13 -13.02
N THR A 59 20.81 -5.30 -13.27
CA THR A 59 21.43 -6.64 -13.40
C THR A 59 21.90 -7.10 -12.04
N ILE A 60 21.39 -8.22 -11.54
CA ILE A 60 21.80 -8.77 -10.24
C ILE A 60 23.23 -9.30 -10.38
N SER A 61 24.16 -8.71 -9.63
CA SER A 61 25.55 -9.16 -9.60
C SER A 61 25.69 -10.53 -8.90
N ARG A 62 26.75 -11.26 -9.22
CA ARG A 62 27.00 -12.60 -8.64
C ARG A 62 27.90 -12.50 -7.41
N ASN A 63 27.47 -11.70 -6.43
CA ASN A 63 28.24 -11.48 -5.21
C ASN A 63 28.05 -12.62 -4.18
N GLY A 64 26.91 -13.32 -4.20
CA GLY A 64 26.63 -14.50 -3.38
C GLY A 64 26.14 -15.71 -4.18
N ASP A 65 25.81 -16.80 -3.48
CA ASP A 65 25.42 -18.07 -4.11
C ASP A 65 23.92 -18.14 -4.42
N LEU A 66 23.07 -17.61 -3.51
CA LEU A 66 21.62 -17.46 -3.70
C LEU A 66 21.22 -15.99 -3.53
N ALA A 67 20.17 -15.56 -4.24
CA ALA A 67 19.49 -14.30 -3.99
C ALA A 67 18.19 -14.54 -3.21
N TYR A 68 18.03 -13.80 -2.12
CA TYR A 68 16.83 -13.77 -1.29
C TYR A 68 16.14 -12.40 -1.43
N ARG A 69 15.47 -11.91 -0.39
CA ARG A 69 14.66 -10.68 -0.39
C ARG A 69 15.34 -9.54 -1.15
N THR A 70 14.51 -8.86 -1.93
CA THR A 70 14.92 -7.72 -2.74
C THR A 70 14.12 -6.51 -2.32
N TYR A 71 14.80 -5.39 -2.09
CA TYR A 71 14.21 -4.12 -1.71
C TYR A 71 14.57 -3.05 -2.72
N LEU A 72 13.60 -2.22 -3.09
CA LEU A 72 13.82 -1.00 -3.84
C LEU A 72 14.05 0.14 -2.85
N GLN A 73 15.27 0.68 -2.83
CA GLN A 73 15.57 1.91 -2.11
C GLN A 73 15.36 3.09 -3.04
N VAL A 74 14.48 4.02 -2.67
CA VAL A 74 14.22 5.25 -3.44
C VAL A 74 14.26 6.43 -2.49
N THR A 75 14.91 7.50 -2.92
CA THR A 75 14.97 8.77 -2.18
C THR A 75 14.13 9.81 -2.91
N LEU A 76 13.05 10.22 -2.23
CA LEU A 76 12.12 11.23 -2.73
C LEU A 76 12.74 12.63 -2.56
N PRO A 77 12.57 13.54 -3.53
CA PRO A 77 13.11 14.89 -3.42
C PRO A 77 12.34 15.73 -2.39
N GLU A 78 13.05 16.71 -1.82
CA GLU A 78 12.43 17.75 -1.00
C GLU A 78 11.53 18.65 -1.87
N ILE A 79 10.30 18.93 -1.41
CA ILE A 79 9.40 19.90 -2.04
C ILE A 79 9.18 21.06 -1.07
N ASN A 80 9.78 22.22 -1.37
CA ASN A 80 9.79 23.36 -0.46
C ASN A 80 9.11 24.61 -1.02
N GLN A 81 8.92 25.59 -0.14
CA GLN A 81 8.24 26.86 -0.43
C GLN A 81 8.96 27.73 -1.49
N SER A 82 10.24 27.47 -1.79
CA SER A 82 10.98 28.17 -2.84
C SER A 82 10.48 27.82 -4.25
N MET A 83 9.82 26.67 -4.39
CA MET A 83 9.26 26.17 -5.66
C MET A 83 7.93 26.84 -6.04
N ARG A 84 7.46 27.82 -5.27
CA ARG A 84 6.20 28.54 -5.56
C ARG A 84 6.19 29.14 -6.97
N ASN A 85 5.02 29.09 -7.62
CA ASN A 85 4.84 29.73 -8.92
C ASN A 85 5.04 31.25 -8.82
N THR A 86 5.64 31.86 -9.84
CA THR A 86 5.76 33.33 -9.91
C THR A 86 4.46 33.91 -10.46
N VAL A 87 3.57 34.40 -9.59
CA VAL A 87 2.35 35.09 -10.01
C VAL A 87 2.62 36.57 -10.29
N SER A 88 2.05 37.08 -11.39
CA SER A 88 1.99 38.51 -11.67
C SER A 88 0.92 39.16 -10.79
N ALA A 89 1.34 40.05 -9.87
CA ALA A 89 0.54 40.96 -9.05
C ALA A 89 -0.42 40.35 -7.99
N GLY A 90 0.04 40.33 -6.72
CA GLY A 90 -0.83 40.49 -5.55
C GLY A 90 -1.41 39.23 -4.89
N GLY A 91 -1.30 38.05 -5.49
CA GLY A 91 -1.64 36.79 -4.83
C GLY A 91 -0.47 36.26 -3.98
N VAL A 92 -0.71 35.92 -2.73
CA VAL A 92 0.22 35.09 -1.94
C VAL A 92 0.07 33.66 -2.44
N THR A 93 1.10 33.13 -3.12
CA THR A 93 1.15 31.71 -3.52
C THR A 93 2.12 30.96 -2.63
N GLY A 94 1.59 30.02 -1.86
CA GLY A 94 2.38 29.03 -1.11
C GLY A 94 2.65 27.79 -1.96
N VAL A 95 3.30 26.80 -1.38
CA VAL A 95 3.38 25.43 -1.91
C VAL A 95 2.66 24.52 -0.92
N TYR A 96 1.49 24.05 -1.31
CA TYR A 96 0.74 23.03 -0.58
C TYR A 96 0.99 21.71 -1.29
N ALA A 97 1.78 20.84 -0.70
CA ALA A 97 2.20 19.59 -1.32
C ALA A 97 1.96 18.41 -0.38
N ARG A 98 1.63 17.27 -0.98
CA ARG A 98 1.72 15.95 -0.35
C ARG A 98 2.04 14.89 -1.39
N TRP A 99 2.66 13.81 -0.94
CA TRP A 99 2.64 12.58 -1.71
C TRP A 99 1.27 11.90 -1.57
N LEU A 100 0.81 11.26 -2.65
CA LEU A 100 -0.39 10.43 -2.58
C LEU A 100 -0.11 9.22 -1.67
N ASP A 101 -1.19 8.65 -1.14
CA ASP A 101 -1.12 7.59 -0.14
C ASP A 101 -0.28 6.41 -0.64
N PHE A 102 0.52 5.82 0.26
CA PHE A 102 1.49 4.75 -0.06
C PHE A 102 2.43 5.08 -1.24
N PRO A 103 3.22 6.16 -1.15
CA PRO A 103 4.03 6.64 -2.27
C PRO A 103 5.03 5.60 -2.80
N GLY A 104 5.60 4.75 -1.94
CA GLY A 104 6.52 3.70 -2.37
C GLY A 104 5.87 2.63 -3.26
N GLU A 105 4.63 2.23 -2.97
CA GLU A 105 3.88 1.28 -3.81
C GLU A 105 3.35 1.97 -5.06
N GLN A 106 2.83 3.20 -4.93
CA GLN A 106 2.31 3.98 -6.05
C GLN A 106 3.40 4.31 -7.08
N LEU A 107 4.63 4.53 -6.65
CA LEU A 107 5.77 4.83 -7.53
C LEU A 107 6.07 3.68 -8.50
N ILE A 108 5.76 2.45 -8.14
CA ILE A 108 5.99 1.27 -8.97
C ILE A 108 4.80 1.07 -9.91
N SER A 109 5.02 1.27 -11.22
CA SER A 109 4.02 0.88 -12.22
C SER A 109 4.01 -0.64 -12.38
N GLN A 110 5.17 -1.20 -12.72
CA GLN A 110 5.38 -2.64 -12.80
C GLN A 110 6.85 -2.98 -12.55
N VAL A 111 7.08 -4.20 -12.07
CA VAL A 111 8.40 -4.78 -11.90
C VAL A 111 8.42 -6.19 -12.49
N GLU A 112 9.44 -6.50 -13.28
CA GLU A 112 9.60 -7.79 -13.95
C GLU A 112 10.91 -8.45 -13.55
N VAL A 113 10.87 -9.76 -13.31
CA VAL A 113 12.07 -10.59 -13.15
C VAL A 113 12.28 -11.38 -14.42
N GLU A 114 13.45 -11.19 -15.03
CA GLU A 114 13.90 -11.90 -16.23
C GLU A 114 15.12 -12.77 -15.90
N ILE A 115 15.13 -13.99 -16.43
CA ILE A 115 16.27 -14.92 -16.34
C ILE A 115 16.64 -15.32 -17.77
N GLY A 116 17.86 -15.00 -18.20
CA GLY A 116 18.34 -15.36 -19.54
C GLY A 116 17.52 -14.74 -20.68
N GLY A 117 16.89 -13.58 -20.44
CA GLY A 117 16.02 -12.89 -21.39
C GLY A 117 14.57 -13.40 -21.44
N GLN A 118 14.21 -14.41 -20.65
CA GLN A 118 12.83 -14.84 -20.46
C GLN A 118 12.22 -14.17 -19.22
N ARG A 119 11.07 -13.53 -19.37
CA ARG A 119 10.27 -13.04 -18.23
C ARG A 119 9.70 -14.21 -17.44
N ILE A 120 10.02 -14.25 -16.15
CA ILE A 120 9.57 -15.28 -15.22
C ILE A 120 8.33 -14.82 -14.46
N ASP A 121 8.34 -13.62 -13.90
CA ASP A 121 7.20 -13.06 -13.17
C ASP A 121 7.13 -11.55 -13.37
N ARG A 122 5.93 -10.99 -13.20
CA ARG A 122 5.66 -9.55 -13.27
C ARG A 122 4.70 -9.16 -12.15
N GLN A 123 5.05 -8.14 -11.40
CA GLN A 123 4.21 -7.59 -10.33
C GLN A 123 3.93 -6.10 -10.60
N TYR A 124 2.89 -5.58 -9.95
CA TYR A 124 2.42 -4.20 -10.10
C TYR A 124 2.34 -3.54 -8.72
N GLY A 125 2.46 -2.21 -8.63
CA GLY A 125 2.31 -1.48 -7.36
C GLY A 125 0.97 -1.78 -6.68
N ASP A 126 -0.12 -1.72 -7.44
CA ASP A 126 -1.47 -2.05 -6.96
C ASP A 126 -1.59 -3.47 -6.41
N TRP A 127 -0.91 -4.43 -7.06
CA TRP A 127 -0.87 -5.81 -6.59
C TRP A 127 -0.11 -5.93 -5.26
N MET A 128 1.03 -5.24 -5.11
CA MET A 128 1.78 -5.23 -3.85
C MET A 128 0.91 -4.69 -2.72
N HIS A 129 0.22 -3.58 -2.96
CA HIS A 129 -0.72 -2.99 -2.01
C HIS A 129 -1.81 -3.99 -1.58
N ILE A 130 -2.53 -4.57 -2.56
CA ILE A 130 -3.59 -5.55 -2.31
C ILE A 130 -3.06 -6.77 -1.55
N TRP A 131 -1.90 -7.30 -1.94
CA TRP A 131 -1.32 -8.48 -1.32
C TRP A 131 -0.83 -8.21 0.10
N ASN A 132 -0.23 -7.05 0.38
CA ASN A 132 0.11 -6.64 1.74
C ASN A 132 -1.14 -6.49 2.60
N ASN A 133 -2.23 -5.96 2.02
CA ASN A 133 -3.49 -5.82 2.72
C ASN A 133 -4.12 -7.15 3.13
N LEU A 134 -3.79 -8.26 2.45
CA LEU A 134 -4.25 -9.60 2.79
C LEU A 134 -3.30 -10.34 3.75
N THR A 135 -1.99 -10.18 3.56
CA THR A 135 -0.97 -11.06 4.16
C THR A 135 -0.18 -10.43 5.31
N LEU A 136 -0.15 -9.10 5.42
CA LEU A 136 0.63 -8.43 6.46
C LEU A 136 -0.12 -8.44 7.80
N PRO A 137 0.45 -8.99 8.88
CA PRO A 137 -0.19 -8.93 10.20
C PRO A 137 -0.26 -7.49 10.71
N VAL A 138 -1.34 -7.16 11.43
CA VAL A 138 -1.63 -5.80 11.92
C VAL A 138 -0.47 -5.23 12.76
N ASP A 139 0.22 -6.08 13.53
CA ASP A 139 1.35 -5.67 14.38
C ASP A 139 2.56 -5.12 13.59
N GLN A 140 2.74 -5.53 12.32
CA GLN A 140 3.84 -5.08 11.48
C GLN A 140 3.47 -3.91 10.56
N THR A 141 2.18 -3.54 10.51
CA THR A 141 1.66 -2.46 9.66
C THR A 141 2.36 -1.12 9.87
N PRO A 142 2.60 -0.62 11.11
CA PRO A 142 3.26 0.67 11.31
C PRO A 142 4.69 0.71 10.76
N GLY A 143 5.44 -0.39 10.94
CA GLY A 143 6.78 -0.53 10.37
C GLY A 143 6.75 -0.57 8.83
N TYR A 144 5.76 -1.23 8.25
CA TYR A 144 5.55 -1.26 6.81
C TYR A 144 5.20 0.12 6.24
N TYR A 145 4.33 0.87 6.91
CA TYR A 145 3.96 2.23 6.51
C TYR A 145 5.17 3.17 6.52
N GLY A 146 6.05 3.06 7.52
CA GLY A 146 7.33 3.78 7.54
C GLY A 146 8.27 3.40 6.39
N MET A 147 8.29 2.13 5.98
CA MET A 147 9.11 1.66 4.84
C MET A 147 8.61 2.17 3.49
N VAL A 148 7.29 2.21 3.29
CA VAL A 148 6.65 2.63 2.02
C VAL A 148 6.34 4.13 1.98
N GLY A 149 6.51 4.83 3.10
CA GLY A 149 6.33 6.28 3.20
C GLY A 149 4.88 6.72 3.41
N ASN A 150 4.01 5.83 3.92
CA ASN A 150 2.66 6.19 4.35
C ASN A 150 2.70 6.78 5.77
N THR A 151 3.31 7.95 5.92
CA THR A 151 3.48 8.66 7.19
C THR A 151 2.89 10.05 7.10
N THR A 152 2.48 10.62 8.23
CA THR A 152 1.95 12.00 8.33
C THR A 152 2.90 13.02 7.70
N GLU A 153 4.21 12.80 7.79
CA GLU A 153 5.23 13.67 7.18
C GLU A 153 5.20 13.74 5.65
N LEU A 154 4.76 12.67 4.97
CA LEU A 154 4.79 12.57 3.50
C LEU A 154 3.40 12.65 2.88
N THR A 155 2.39 12.06 3.53
CA THR A 155 1.03 11.94 2.97
C THR A 155 0.08 13.01 3.47
N PHE A 156 0.43 13.80 4.48
CA PHE A 156 -0.37 14.97 4.87
C PHE A 156 0.15 16.23 4.17
N ILE A 157 -0.74 17.19 3.96
CA ILE A 157 -0.40 18.42 3.25
C ILE A 157 0.52 19.34 4.07
N THR A 158 1.48 19.93 3.38
CA THR A 158 2.31 21.02 3.89
C THR A 158 1.58 22.36 3.80
N ASP A 159 1.82 23.26 4.76
CA ASP A 159 1.29 24.63 4.74
C ASP A 159 2.45 25.63 4.94
N PRO A 160 2.50 26.75 4.20
CA PRO A 160 3.48 27.82 4.43
C PRO A 160 3.51 28.38 5.85
N SER A 161 2.43 28.26 6.63
CA SER A 161 2.34 28.70 8.03
C SER A 161 3.02 27.75 9.02
N PHE A 162 3.36 26.54 8.59
CA PHE A 162 3.99 25.53 9.45
C PHE A 162 5.49 25.78 9.64
N ASN A 163 6.09 25.02 10.56
CA ASN A 163 7.50 25.16 10.89
C ASN A 163 8.41 24.74 9.73
N ASP A 164 9.61 25.33 9.67
CA ASP A 164 10.64 24.95 8.71
C ASP A 164 11.09 23.48 8.90
N VAL A 165 11.57 22.86 7.83
CA VAL A 165 12.20 21.52 7.89
C VAL A 165 13.64 21.68 8.39
N ASP A 166 13.96 21.03 9.52
CA ASP A 166 15.35 21.02 10.01
C ASP A 166 16.22 20.08 9.16
N GLY A 167 17.32 20.61 8.65
CA GLY A 167 18.38 19.78 8.09
C GLY A 167 19.28 19.22 9.22
N PRO A 168 20.02 18.13 9.00
CA PRO A 168 20.88 17.51 10.03
C PRO A 168 22.00 18.42 10.59
N CYS A 169 22.16 19.64 10.07
CA CYS A 169 23.14 20.63 10.49
C CYS A 169 22.54 22.03 10.76
N GLN A 170 21.22 22.20 10.70
CA GLN A 170 20.57 23.49 10.97
C GLN A 170 20.01 23.52 12.41
N SER A 171 19.71 24.73 12.90
CA SER A 171 19.39 25.00 14.32
C SER A 171 18.10 25.82 14.46
N ASN A 172 17.37 26.00 13.37
CA ASN A 172 16.30 27.00 13.30
C ASN A 172 14.90 26.38 13.39
N ALA A 173 14.78 25.06 13.27
CA ALA A 173 13.51 24.34 13.29
C ALA A 173 13.37 23.44 14.53
N PRO A 174 12.13 23.08 14.93
CA PRO A 174 11.89 22.12 16.00
C PRO A 174 12.55 20.77 15.66
N ARG A 175 13.37 20.24 16.57
CA ARG A 175 14.04 18.95 16.41
C ARG A 175 13.10 17.75 16.47
N GLN A 176 11.86 17.97 16.92
CA GLN A 176 10.86 16.92 17.07
C GLN A 176 10.16 16.67 15.74
N VAL A 177 10.14 15.40 15.35
CA VAL A 177 9.59 14.92 14.06
C VAL A 177 8.07 15.06 13.98
N CYS A 178 7.39 15.24 15.12
CA CYS A 178 5.93 15.38 15.21
C CYS A 178 5.38 16.74 14.79
N ALA A 179 6.23 17.76 14.62
CA ALA A 179 5.74 19.10 14.28
C ALA A 179 5.28 19.19 12.81
N PRO A 180 4.15 19.86 12.52
CA PRO A 180 3.74 20.21 11.17
C PRO A 180 4.85 20.97 10.45
N ARG A 181 5.05 20.64 9.17
CA ARG A 181 6.15 21.17 8.35
C ARG A 181 5.67 21.91 7.11
N ASN A 182 6.39 22.97 6.76
CA ASN A 182 6.10 23.76 5.56
C ASN A 182 6.70 23.20 4.27
N ALA A 183 7.43 22.09 4.32
CA ALA A 183 7.99 21.45 3.14
C ALA A 183 7.98 19.92 3.32
N LEU A 184 7.89 19.20 2.20
CA LEU A 184 8.04 17.74 2.20
C LEU A 184 9.53 17.44 2.32
N PRO A 185 9.97 16.68 3.34
CA PRO A 185 11.38 16.38 3.53
C PRO A 185 11.90 15.37 2.49
N GLU A 186 13.21 15.43 2.23
CA GLU A 186 13.91 14.36 1.52
C GLU A 186 13.87 13.08 2.37
N THR A 187 13.21 12.04 1.88
CA THR A 187 13.01 10.79 2.62
C THR A 187 13.41 9.58 1.78
N THR A 188 14.12 8.64 2.42
CA THR A 188 14.50 7.35 1.84
C THR A 188 13.44 6.30 2.18
N LEU A 189 12.86 5.67 1.15
CA LEU A 189 11.90 4.59 1.25
C LEU A 189 12.54 3.25 0.89
N TYR A 190 12.02 2.17 1.48
CA TYR A 190 12.46 0.79 1.23
C TYR A 190 11.25 -0.07 0.87
N VAL A 191 10.99 -0.27 -0.43
CA VAL A 191 9.81 -1.02 -0.89
C VAL A 191 10.20 -2.48 -1.15
N PRO A 192 9.64 -3.45 -0.40
CA PRO A 192 9.97 -4.86 -0.59
C PRO A 192 9.26 -5.44 -1.82
N PHE A 193 9.99 -6.16 -2.67
CA PHE A 193 9.37 -6.94 -3.74
C PHE A 193 8.83 -8.28 -3.22
N GLN A 194 7.76 -8.76 -3.84
CA GLN A 194 7.01 -9.94 -3.37
C GLN A 194 7.11 -11.13 -4.33
N PHE A 195 8.21 -11.24 -5.07
CA PHE A 195 8.48 -12.40 -5.91
C PHE A 195 8.54 -13.70 -5.10
N TRP A 196 8.36 -14.85 -5.76
CA TRP A 196 8.37 -16.16 -5.10
C TRP A 196 9.63 -16.40 -4.25
N TYR A 197 10.79 -15.91 -4.69
CA TYR A 197 12.07 -16.08 -4.00
C TYR A 197 12.27 -15.09 -2.84
N CYS A 198 11.48 -14.02 -2.76
CA CYS A 198 11.53 -13.05 -1.65
C CYS A 198 10.71 -13.53 -0.44
N ARG A 199 9.65 -14.31 -0.68
CA ARG A 199 8.70 -14.75 0.36
C ARG A 199 9.21 -15.93 1.19
N ASN A 200 9.86 -16.91 0.57
CA ASN A 200 10.32 -18.12 1.24
C ASN A 200 11.81 -18.39 0.97
N PRO A 201 12.67 -18.52 2.01
CA PRO A 201 14.09 -18.83 1.81
C PRO A 201 14.33 -20.19 1.13
N GLY A 202 13.39 -21.14 1.24
CA GLY A 202 13.48 -22.43 0.55
C GLY A 202 13.39 -22.34 -0.98
N LEU A 203 12.97 -21.19 -1.51
CA LEU A 203 12.88 -20.88 -2.94
C LEU A 203 13.83 -19.76 -3.36
N ALA A 204 14.82 -19.43 -2.53
CA ALA A 204 15.84 -18.46 -2.88
C ALA A 204 16.48 -18.81 -4.24
N LEU A 205 16.69 -17.80 -5.07
CA LEU A 205 17.09 -17.99 -6.46
C LEU A 205 18.58 -18.40 -6.53
N PRO A 206 18.94 -19.58 -7.07
CA PRO A 206 20.33 -20.03 -7.06
C PRO A 206 21.14 -19.40 -8.19
N LEU A 207 21.76 -18.25 -7.89
CA LEU A 207 22.64 -17.54 -8.82
C LEU A 207 23.83 -18.40 -9.25
N ILE A 208 24.36 -19.23 -8.34
CA ILE A 208 25.48 -20.14 -8.66
C ILE A 208 25.13 -21.20 -9.70
N ALA A 209 23.85 -21.61 -9.76
CA ALA A 209 23.36 -22.59 -10.72
C ALA A 209 22.98 -21.96 -12.08
N LEU A 210 22.91 -20.62 -12.14
CA LEU A 210 22.57 -19.83 -13.32
C LEU A 210 23.82 -19.17 -13.94
N GLN A 211 24.83 -19.97 -14.28
CA GLN A 211 26.12 -19.44 -14.76
C GLN A 211 26.05 -18.77 -16.14
N TYR A 212 25.15 -19.22 -17.02
CA TYR A 212 25.03 -18.71 -18.39
C TYR A 212 23.84 -17.75 -18.56
N HIS A 213 22.93 -17.70 -17.59
CA HIS A 213 21.81 -16.76 -17.58
C HIS A 213 22.07 -15.65 -16.56
N GLU A 214 21.92 -14.41 -16.98
CA GLU A 214 21.87 -13.27 -16.07
C GLU A 214 20.44 -13.11 -15.55
N VAL A 215 20.33 -12.67 -14.30
CA VAL A 215 19.06 -12.29 -13.70
C VAL A 215 18.94 -10.77 -13.77
N LYS A 216 17.87 -10.29 -14.40
CA LYS A 216 17.60 -8.86 -14.56
C LYS A 216 16.27 -8.53 -13.91
N ILE A 217 16.22 -7.40 -13.23
CA ILE A 217 15.01 -6.81 -12.70
C ILE A 217 14.74 -5.56 -13.52
N ASN A 218 13.63 -5.54 -14.26
CA ASN A 218 13.18 -4.36 -14.99
C ASN A 218 12.11 -3.67 -14.16
N LEU A 219 12.31 -2.39 -13.87
CA LEU A 219 11.41 -1.57 -13.08
C LEU A 219 10.90 -0.41 -13.94
N ASP A 220 9.58 -0.26 -13.98
CA ASP A 220 8.92 0.87 -14.61
C ASP A 220 8.36 1.78 -13.52
N ILE A 221 8.88 3.01 -13.45
CA ILE A 221 8.53 4.01 -12.45
C ILE A 221 7.41 4.89 -13.01
N ARG A 222 6.36 5.15 -12.22
CA ARG A 222 5.26 6.04 -12.60
C ARG A 222 5.73 7.49 -12.79
N PRO A 223 5.06 8.30 -13.64
CA PRO A 223 5.33 9.73 -13.71
C PRO A 223 4.95 10.41 -12.39
N ILE A 224 5.67 11.48 -12.04
CA ILE A 224 5.46 12.24 -10.79
C ILE A 224 4.04 12.80 -10.66
N ASP A 225 3.37 13.07 -11.78
CA ASP A 225 1.98 13.53 -11.83
C ASP A 225 0.97 12.54 -11.21
N GLU A 226 1.31 11.24 -11.15
CA GLU A 226 0.49 10.20 -10.52
C GLU A 226 0.89 9.91 -9.06
N CYS A 227 1.91 10.59 -8.53
CA CYS A 227 2.48 10.35 -7.20
C CYS A 227 2.41 11.58 -6.29
N LEU A 228 2.48 12.79 -6.85
CA LEU A 228 2.54 14.06 -6.12
C LEU A 228 1.28 14.88 -6.35
N TRP A 229 0.73 15.45 -5.28
CA TRP A 229 -0.27 16.51 -5.36
C TRP A 229 0.32 17.81 -4.81
N ALA A 230 0.55 18.81 -5.67
CA ALA A 230 1.17 20.08 -5.29
C ALA A 230 0.46 21.29 -5.93
N VAL A 231 -0.13 22.15 -5.10
CA VAL A 231 -0.91 23.32 -5.51
C VAL A 231 -0.47 24.62 -4.83
N GLY A 232 -0.72 25.75 -5.49
CA GLY A 232 -0.23 27.07 -5.08
C GLY A 232 -1.12 27.81 -4.06
N SER A 233 -2.34 27.34 -3.85
CA SER A 233 -3.35 27.92 -2.97
C SER A 233 -4.35 26.83 -2.60
N LEU A 234 -4.94 26.85 -1.41
CA LEU A 234 -6.10 26.02 -1.06
C LEU A 234 -7.44 26.76 -1.23
N ASN A 235 -7.39 28.08 -1.46
CA ASN A 235 -8.58 28.92 -1.60
C ASN A 235 -9.18 28.78 -3.01
N THR A 236 -10.36 28.16 -3.08
CA THR A 236 -11.12 27.93 -4.32
C THR A 236 -11.68 29.22 -4.95
N ALA A 237 -11.80 30.32 -4.20
CA ALA A 237 -12.29 31.60 -4.70
C ALA A 237 -11.25 32.37 -5.55
N ASN A 238 -9.96 32.07 -5.38
CA ASN A 238 -8.85 32.73 -6.08
C ASN A 238 -8.04 31.71 -6.93
N CYS A 239 -8.72 30.79 -7.60
CA CYS A 239 -8.06 29.77 -8.42
C CYS A 239 -7.38 30.38 -9.65
N PRO A 240 -6.08 30.11 -9.91
CA PRO A 240 -5.41 30.50 -11.15
C PRO A 240 -6.04 29.84 -12.38
N VAL A 241 -5.98 30.52 -13.54
CA VAL A 241 -6.58 30.07 -14.81
C VAL A 241 -5.91 28.80 -15.37
N ASP A 242 -4.66 28.51 -14.99
CA ASP A 242 -3.86 27.35 -15.42
C ASP A 242 -3.88 26.18 -14.40
N GLY A 243 -4.92 26.11 -13.57
CA GLY A 243 -5.01 25.15 -12.47
C GLY A 243 -4.11 25.54 -11.29
N GLY A 244 -4.35 24.94 -10.12
CA GLY A 244 -3.58 25.24 -8.92
C GLY A 244 -2.12 24.76 -8.97
N ARG A 245 -1.69 24.04 -10.02
CA ARG A 245 -0.46 23.24 -10.09
C ARG A 245 0.83 24.04 -9.86
N VAL A 246 1.70 23.56 -8.97
CA VAL A 246 3.05 24.14 -8.76
C VAL A 246 4.06 23.54 -9.73
N THR A 247 4.36 24.25 -10.82
CA THR A 247 5.17 23.71 -11.94
C THR A 247 6.58 23.24 -11.54
N ALA A 248 7.26 23.96 -10.65
CA ALA A 248 8.61 23.61 -10.23
C ALA A 248 8.67 22.34 -9.35
N ALA A 249 7.59 22.01 -8.63
CA ALA A 249 7.50 20.79 -7.82
C ALA A 249 7.38 19.54 -8.71
N TYR A 250 6.65 19.62 -9.82
CA TYR A 250 6.50 18.52 -10.79
C TYR A 250 7.71 18.35 -11.73
N ASN A 251 8.66 19.27 -11.73
CA ASN A 251 9.92 19.14 -12.48
C ASN A 251 11.04 18.53 -11.63
N GLN A 252 10.76 18.08 -10.40
CA GLN A 252 11.74 17.41 -9.56
C GLN A 252 11.98 15.98 -10.03
N SER A 253 13.24 15.54 -9.91
CA SER A 253 13.67 14.17 -10.19
C SER A 253 13.88 13.40 -8.89
N LEU A 254 13.91 12.07 -8.97
CA LEU A 254 14.38 11.25 -7.85
C LEU A 254 15.83 11.60 -7.49
N VAL A 255 16.13 11.72 -6.19
CA VAL A 255 17.47 12.07 -5.70
C VAL A 255 18.44 10.92 -5.97
N ALA A 256 17.99 9.70 -5.67
CA ALA A 256 18.69 8.44 -5.89
C ALA A 256 17.69 7.28 -5.85
N ALA A 257 17.97 6.22 -6.60
CA ALA A 257 17.31 4.94 -6.47
C ALA A 257 18.32 3.81 -6.69
N SER A 258 18.22 2.76 -5.88
CA SER A 258 19.02 1.56 -5.98
C SER A 258 18.25 0.34 -5.48
N LEU A 259 18.78 -0.85 -5.74
CA LEU A 259 18.12 -2.10 -5.41
C LEU A 259 19.02 -2.90 -4.46
N TYR A 260 18.50 -3.26 -3.29
CA TYR A 260 19.22 -4.09 -2.32
C TYR A 260 18.78 -5.53 -2.49
N VAL A 261 19.74 -6.43 -2.64
CA VAL A 261 19.48 -7.88 -2.66
C VAL A 261 20.17 -8.51 -1.47
N ASP A 262 19.42 -9.31 -0.72
CA ASP A 262 19.98 -10.16 0.33
C ASP A 262 20.63 -11.39 -0.33
N TYR A 263 21.95 -11.48 -0.28
CA TYR A 263 22.69 -12.63 -0.76
C TYR A 263 22.86 -13.66 0.35
N VAL A 264 22.70 -14.94 0.00
CA VAL A 264 23.01 -16.07 0.89
C VAL A 264 24.31 -16.72 0.42
N PHE A 265 25.25 -16.84 1.34
CA PHE A 265 26.55 -17.51 1.15
C PHE A 265 26.50 -18.90 1.74
N LEU A 266 26.80 -19.91 0.92
CA LEU A 266 26.75 -21.31 1.33
C LEU A 266 28.14 -21.86 1.61
N ASP A 267 28.23 -22.80 2.54
CA ASP A 267 29.46 -23.54 2.79
C ASP A 267 29.87 -24.39 1.56
N THR A 268 31.15 -24.73 1.45
CA THR A 268 31.75 -25.25 0.20
C THR A 268 31.07 -26.50 -0.33
N ASP A 269 30.62 -27.39 0.55
CA ASP A 269 29.99 -28.64 0.14
C ASP A 269 28.56 -28.42 -0.37
N GLU A 270 27.79 -27.55 0.29
CA GLU A 270 26.43 -27.23 -0.12
C GLU A 270 26.45 -26.39 -1.41
N ARG A 271 27.38 -25.45 -1.50
CA ARG A 271 27.67 -24.66 -2.70
C ARG A 271 27.94 -25.55 -3.92
N ARG A 272 28.77 -26.59 -3.77
CA ARG A 272 29.06 -27.55 -4.84
C ARG A 272 27.82 -28.34 -5.25
N ARG A 273 27.01 -28.80 -4.29
CA ARG A 273 25.76 -29.52 -4.59
C ARG A 273 24.76 -28.62 -5.31
N MET A 274 24.62 -27.37 -4.86
CA MET A 274 23.74 -26.38 -5.49
C MET A 274 24.20 -26.02 -6.90
N ALA A 275 25.49 -26.02 -7.20
CA ALA A 275 25.98 -25.75 -8.55
C ALA A 275 25.81 -26.95 -9.53
N GLN A 276 25.92 -28.18 -9.02
CA GLN A 276 25.98 -29.40 -9.85
C GLN A 276 24.62 -30.06 -10.06
N ASN A 277 23.77 -30.07 -9.03
CA ASN A 277 22.50 -30.78 -9.10
C ASN A 277 21.47 -29.97 -9.90
N PRO A 278 20.61 -30.64 -10.68
CA PRO A 278 19.46 -30.00 -11.30
C PRO A 278 18.44 -29.61 -10.22
N HIS A 279 17.89 -28.39 -10.32
CA HIS A 279 16.86 -27.89 -9.41
C HIS A 279 15.52 -27.74 -10.12
N GLU A 280 14.46 -28.13 -9.43
CA GLU A 280 13.08 -27.86 -9.83
C GLU A 280 12.38 -27.12 -8.69
N TYR A 281 12.07 -25.84 -8.91
CA TYR A 281 11.31 -25.04 -7.96
C TYR A 281 9.86 -24.94 -8.41
N LEU A 282 8.94 -25.32 -7.53
CA LEU A 282 7.55 -24.91 -7.68
C LEU A 282 7.46 -23.43 -7.30
N ILE A 283 7.22 -22.58 -8.29
CA ILE A 283 7.13 -21.14 -8.13
C ILE A 283 5.70 -20.66 -8.30
N GLU A 284 5.46 -19.46 -7.82
CA GLU A 284 4.21 -18.74 -8.02
C GLU A 284 4.44 -17.58 -8.97
N GLN A 285 3.47 -17.35 -9.85
CA GLN A 285 3.45 -16.25 -10.81
C GLN A 285 2.15 -15.47 -10.66
N LEU A 286 2.22 -14.17 -10.94
CA LEU A 286 1.05 -13.32 -11.03
C LEU A 286 0.60 -13.23 -12.50
N GLN A 287 -0.69 -13.48 -12.72
CA GLN A 287 -1.34 -13.19 -14.01
C GLN A 287 -2.30 -12.02 -13.87
N PHE A 288 -2.19 -11.09 -14.81
CA PHE A 288 -3.04 -9.93 -14.94
C PHE A 288 -3.26 -9.65 -16.43
N THR A 289 -4.51 -9.60 -16.87
CA THR A 289 -4.87 -9.44 -18.28
C THR A 289 -5.06 -7.99 -18.72
N GLY A 290 -4.92 -7.03 -17.80
CA GLY A 290 -5.21 -5.61 -18.02
C GLY A 290 -6.52 -5.17 -17.36
N ASP A 291 -6.73 -3.85 -17.35
CA ASP A 291 -7.93 -3.21 -16.83
C ASP A 291 -9.11 -3.41 -17.80
N GLU A 292 -10.26 -3.85 -17.30
CA GLU A 292 -11.50 -3.96 -18.06
C GLU A 292 -12.43 -2.79 -17.70
N SER A 293 -12.70 -1.90 -18.66
CA SER A 293 -13.59 -0.76 -18.46
C SER A 293 -15.05 -1.19 -18.40
N VAL A 294 -15.77 -0.71 -17.39
CA VAL A 294 -17.18 -0.98 -17.15
C VAL A 294 -17.95 0.32 -16.99
N GLY A 295 -19.13 0.39 -17.62
CA GLY A 295 -20.05 1.55 -17.53
C GLY A 295 -21.50 1.14 -17.34
N SER A 296 -21.75 -0.15 -17.06
CA SER A 296 -23.07 -0.70 -16.76
C SER A 296 -23.05 -1.41 -15.43
N SER A 297 -24.21 -1.53 -14.78
CA SER A 297 -24.32 -2.23 -13.50
C SER A 297 -24.07 -3.74 -13.61
N SER A 298 -24.44 -4.39 -14.71
CA SER A 298 -24.17 -5.82 -14.91
C SER A 298 -23.10 -6.04 -15.96
N ASN A 299 -22.00 -6.68 -15.60
CA ASN A 299 -20.87 -6.94 -16.49
C ASN A 299 -20.47 -8.41 -16.46
N LYS A 300 -20.07 -8.93 -17.63
CA LYS A 300 -19.52 -10.28 -17.78
C LYS A 300 -18.09 -10.18 -18.27
N ILE A 301 -17.16 -10.47 -17.38
CA ILE A 301 -15.72 -10.37 -17.65
C ILE A 301 -15.20 -11.76 -17.99
N LYS A 302 -14.55 -11.89 -19.15
CA LYS A 302 -13.94 -13.15 -19.56
C LYS A 302 -12.54 -13.24 -18.96
N LEU A 303 -12.28 -14.30 -18.20
CA LEU A 303 -10.99 -14.56 -17.57
C LEU A 303 -10.13 -15.40 -18.53
N ASN A 304 -9.06 -14.82 -19.05
CA ASN A 304 -8.10 -15.51 -19.94
C ASN A 304 -6.84 -15.91 -19.18
N PHE A 305 -7.00 -16.57 -18.03
CA PHE A 305 -5.90 -17.10 -17.24
C PHE A 305 -5.49 -18.49 -17.71
N ASN A 306 -4.27 -18.87 -17.35
CA ASN A 306 -3.67 -20.17 -17.62
C ASN A 306 -3.10 -20.78 -16.33
N HIS A 307 -2.64 -22.02 -16.41
CA HIS A 307 -2.01 -22.79 -15.33
C HIS A 307 -2.94 -23.12 -14.15
N PRO A 308 -2.48 -23.91 -13.16
CA PRO A 308 -3.18 -24.11 -11.90
C PRO A 308 -3.19 -22.83 -11.05
N VAL A 309 -4.34 -22.14 -11.03
CA VAL A 309 -4.60 -20.93 -10.26
C VAL A 309 -5.02 -21.29 -8.83
N LYS A 310 -4.39 -20.63 -7.84
CA LYS A 310 -4.67 -20.79 -6.41
C LYS A 310 -5.89 -19.99 -5.98
N GLU A 311 -5.96 -18.75 -6.42
CA GLU A 311 -7.01 -17.81 -6.05
C GLU A 311 -7.23 -16.76 -7.15
N LEU A 312 -8.40 -16.13 -7.10
CA LEU A 312 -8.71 -14.93 -7.87
C LEU A 312 -8.90 -13.78 -6.90
N ILE A 313 -8.28 -12.65 -7.19
CA ILE A 313 -8.43 -11.42 -6.44
C ILE A 313 -8.86 -10.34 -7.43
N TRP A 314 -9.90 -9.59 -7.12
CA TRP A 314 -10.35 -8.51 -7.99
C TRP A 314 -10.77 -7.28 -7.22
N VAL A 315 -10.57 -6.14 -7.87
CA VAL A 315 -10.99 -4.82 -7.39
C VAL A 315 -11.75 -4.11 -8.50
N VAL A 316 -12.67 -3.24 -8.10
CA VAL A 316 -13.38 -2.34 -9.01
C VAL A 316 -13.05 -0.93 -8.57
N GLN A 317 -12.38 -0.18 -9.43
CA GLN A 317 -11.93 1.16 -9.12
C GLN A 317 -12.73 2.16 -9.95
N PRO A 318 -13.54 3.05 -9.33
CA PRO A 318 -14.18 4.15 -10.04
C PRO A 318 -13.14 5.07 -10.67
N ASP A 319 -13.33 5.46 -11.94
CA ASP A 319 -12.39 6.37 -12.62
C ASP A 319 -12.36 7.75 -11.93
N GLN A 320 -13.45 8.13 -11.26
CA GLN A 320 -13.55 9.38 -10.50
C GLN A 320 -12.57 9.47 -9.32
N ASN A 321 -12.13 8.33 -8.77
CA ASN A 321 -11.19 8.31 -7.65
C ASN A 321 -9.74 8.56 -8.11
N VAL A 322 -9.45 8.35 -9.40
CA VAL A 322 -8.09 8.29 -9.95
C VAL A 322 -7.89 9.26 -11.12
N ASP A 323 -8.67 10.34 -11.15
CA ASP A 323 -8.53 11.39 -12.15
C ASP A 323 -7.50 12.44 -11.68
N TYR A 324 -6.23 12.16 -11.98
CA TYR A 324 -5.10 13.00 -11.57
C TYR A 324 -5.18 14.42 -12.14
N CYS A 325 -5.70 14.60 -13.35
CA CYS A 325 -5.81 15.91 -13.98
C CYS A 325 -6.84 16.78 -13.26
N SER A 326 -8.04 16.23 -13.01
CA SER A 326 -9.10 16.98 -12.31
C SER A 326 -8.76 17.23 -10.84
N SER A 327 -7.86 16.45 -10.24
CA SER A 327 -7.37 16.69 -8.87
C SER A 327 -6.65 18.03 -8.68
N LEU A 328 -6.19 18.67 -9.77
CA LEU A 328 -5.50 19.97 -9.74
C LEU A 328 -6.44 21.16 -10.03
N ASP A 329 -7.68 20.87 -10.40
CA ASP A 329 -8.70 21.87 -10.71
C ASP A 329 -9.51 22.22 -9.45
N CYS A 330 -9.47 23.48 -9.01
CA CYS A 330 -10.06 23.91 -7.73
C CYS A 330 -11.58 23.66 -7.59
N ASN A 331 -12.29 23.49 -8.70
CA ASN A 331 -13.74 23.26 -8.71
C ASN A 331 -14.13 21.79 -8.61
N GLN A 332 -13.16 20.88 -8.68
CA GLN A 332 -13.40 19.44 -8.71
C GLN A 332 -13.37 18.85 -7.30
N LEU A 333 -14.03 17.70 -7.14
CA LEU A 333 -14.12 17.01 -5.85
C LEU A 333 -12.75 16.59 -5.32
N LEU A 334 -11.91 16.00 -6.18
CA LEU A 334 -10.58 15.51 -5.80
C LEU A 334 -9.66 16.61 -5.29
N TYR A 335 -9.80 17.84 -5.79
CA TYR A 335 -9.04 18.98 -5.25
C TYR A 335 -9.38 19.26 -3.79
N ARG A 336 -10.66 19.20 -3.43
CA ARG A 336 -11.14 19.40 -2.05
C ARG A 336 -10.71 18.27 -1.12
N LEU A 337 -10.45 17.10 -1.68
CA LEU A 337 -9.92 15.93 -0.98
C LEU A 337 -8.39 15.85 -1.01
N LEU A 338 -7.74 16.92 -1.46
CA LEU A 338 -6.28 17.06 -1.48
C LEU A 338 -5.60 16.06 -2.44
N GLY A 339 -6.26 15.59 -3.49
CA GLY A 339 -5.66 14.74 -4.52
C GLY A 339 -6.47 13.51 -4.89
N ALA A 340 -5.93 12.74 -5.84
CA ALA A 340 -6.48 11.45 -6.24
C ALA A 340 -6.24 10.37 -5.16
N GLN A 341 -7.05 9.31 -5.18
CA GLN A 341 -7.03 8.22 -4.21
C GLN A 341 -6.74 6.88 -4.92
N PRO A 342 -5.47 6.59 -5.27
CA PRO A 342 -5.10 5.46 -6.12
C PRO A 342 -5.38 4.08 -5.49
N PHE A 343 -5.44 3.99 -4.16
CA PHE A 343 -5.71 2.75 -3.43
C PHE A 343 -7.13 2.66 -2.85
N ASN A 344 -8.00 3.64 -3.16
CA ASN A 344 -9.41 3.56 -2.79
C ASN A 344 -10.18 2.72 -3.83
N TYR A 345 -10.55 1.50 -3.43
CA TYR A 345 -11.33 0.55 -4.22
C TYR A 345 -12.82 0.53 -3.85
N THR A 346 -13.31 1.55 -3.14
CA THR A 346 -14.72 1.68 -2.74
C THR A 346 -15.54 2.53 -3.71
N ASP A 347 -16.86 2.51 -3.56
CA ASP A 347 -17.79 3.24 -4.44
C ASP A 347 -18.00 4.71 -4.05
N ALA A 348 -17.27 5.20 -3.05
CA ALA A 348 -17.23 6.60 -2.67
C ALA A 348 -15.78 7.06 -2.43
N VAL A 349 -15.58 8.37 -2.50
CA VAL A 349 -14.31 9.01 -2.17
C VAL A 349 -14.09 9.04 -0.66
N ASP A 350 -12.84 8.98 -0.20
CA ASP A 350 -12.50 9.25 1.19
C ASP A 350 -12.76 10.70 1.52
N ALA A 351 -13.62 10.94 2.50
CA ALA A 351 -13.90 12.28 3.00
C ALA A 351 -12.93 12.71 4.10
N LEU A 352 -12.11 11.81 4.66
CA LEU A 352 -11.16 12.15 5.71
C LEU A 352 -10.00 12.96 5.12
N PRO A 353 -9.78 14.21 5.56
CA PRO A 353 -8.72 15.04 5.01
C PRO A 353 -7.33 14.62 5.53
N ASN A 354 -6.38 14.48 4.61
CA ASN A 354 -4.96 14.25 4.92
C ASN A 354 -4.27 15.57 5.30
N ALA A 355 -4.70 16.17 6.42
CA ALA A 355 -4.26 17.48 6.87
C ALA A 355 -4.26 17.59 8.39
N ILE A 356 -3.16 18.05 8.98
CA ILE A 356 -3.05 18.20 10.45
C ILE A 356 -4.05 19.23 10.99
N HIS A 357 -4.28 20.32 10.24
CA HIS A 357 -5.25 21.36 10.60
C HIS A 357 -6.72 20.92 10.52
N ALA A 358 -7.00 19.69 10.08
CA ALA A 358 -8.33 19.11 10.25
C ALA A 358 -8.60 18.63 11.68
N PHE A 359 -7.53 18.37 12.46
CA PHE A 359 -7.60 17.83 13.81
C PHE A 359 -7.18 18.83 14.89
N GLY A 360 -6.85 20.07 14.53
CA GLY A 360 -6.39 21.12 15.46
C GLY A 360 -6.67 22.50 14.90
N GLY A 361 -6.98 23.46 15.77
CA GLY A 361 -7.19 24.84 15.32
C GLY A 361 -5.86 25.58 15.10
N PRO A 362 -5.83 26.67 14.30
CA PRO A 362 -4.64 27.46 14.00
C PRO A 362 -3.62 27.66 15.14
N ASP A 363 -4.06 28.01 16.35
CA ASP A 363 -3.16 28.26 17.48
C ASP A 363 -2.41 26.99 17.92
N ALA A 364 -3.09 25.83 17.88
CA ALA A 364 -2.52 24.53 18.23
C ALA A 364 -1.59 23.97 17.14
N VAL A 365 -1.70 24.44 15.89
CA VAL A 365 -0.91 23.96 14.74
C VAL A 365 0.27 24.89 14.42
N GLU A 366 0.15 26.18 14.70
CA GLU A 366 1.21 27.18 14.46
C GLU A 366 2.34 27.11 15.51
N GLN A 367 2.00 26.92 16.79
CA GLN A 367 2.98 26.78 17.89
C GLN A 367 2.97 25.36 18.45
N TYR A 368 3.36 24.37 17.65
CA TYR A 368 3.22 22.95 18.00
C TYR A 368 4.23 22.43 19.04
N ILE A 369 5.48 22.89 18.97
CA ILE A 369 6.57 22.49 19.87
C ILE A 369 7.30 23.74 20.32
N ASP A 370 7.50 23.88 21.63
CA ASP A 370 8.21 24.99 22.24
C ASP A 370 9.75 24.85 22.10
N ALA A 371 10.49 25.90 22.46
CA ALA A 371 11.96 25.89 22.41
C ALA A 371 12.62 24.88 23.37
N SER A 372 11.86 24.31 24.31
CA SER A 372 12.31 23.26 25.23
C SER A 372 12.10 21.84 24.66
N GLY A 373 11.41 21.73 23.51
CA GLY A 373 11.11 20.47 22.84
C GLY A 373 9.88 19.76 23.40
N LEU A 374 9.02 20.48 24.13
CA LEU A 374 7.73 20.01 24.63
C LEU A 374 6.59 20.57 23.76
N PHE A 375 5.45 19.91 23.81
CA PHE A 375 4.19 20.48 23.31
C PHE A 375 3.92 21.82 24.00
N TYR A 376 3.55 22.83 23.22
CA TYR A 376 3.26 24.18 23.70
C TYR A 376 2.02 24.21 24.59
N ASP A 377 0.98 23.45 24.23
CA ASP A 377 -0.22 23.24 25.04
C ASP A 377 -0.63 21.77 25.09
N ALA A 378 0.12 20.96 25.84
CA ALA A 378 -0.15 19.53 25.95
C ALA A 378 -1.54 19.16 26.51
N GLY A 379 -2.23 20.09 27.19
CA GLY A 379 -3.49 19.85 27.89
C GLY A 379 -4.69 20.29 27.07
N ALA A 380 -5.67 19.41 26.87
CA ALA A 380 -6.94 19.83 26.26
C ALA A 380 -7.65 20.84 27.19
N ILE A 381 -8.19 21.90 26.60
CA ILE A 381 -8.91 22.94 27.33
C ILE A 381 -10.43 22.80 27.08
N ASP A 382 -11.21 23.01 28.14
CA ASP A 382 -12.66 23.06 28.01
C ASP A 382 -13.06 24.40 27.36
N GLU A 383 -13.51 24.35 26.12
CA GLU A 383 -14.13 25.51 25.47
C GLU A 383 -15.54 25.73 26.04
N ALA A 384 -15.74 26.87 26.69
CA ALA A 384 -17.05 27.23 27.25
C ALA A 384 -17.99 27.62 26.10
N ALA A 385 -18.88 26.70 25.71
CA ALA A 385 -19.95 26.99 24.75
C ALA A 385 -20.73 28.24 25.19
N ALA A 386 -20.77 29.26 24.33
CA ALA A 386 -21.48 30.49 24.61
C ALA A 386 -23.00 30.23 24.70
N THR A 387 -23.46 30.01 25.94
CA THR A 387 -24.85 29.91 26.42
C THR A 387 -25.73 28.74 25.92
N THR A 388 -26.26 28.01 26.90
CA THR A 388 -27.41 27.09 26.88
C THR A 388 -27.65 26.28 25.59
N GLU A 389 -26.96 25.13 25.55
CA GLU A 389 -27.28 23.89 24.84
C GLU A 389 -27.80 24.03 23.40
N GLN A 390 -26.97 23.67 22.43
CA GLN A 390 -27.16 22.45 21.63
C GLN A 390 -26.11 22.38 20.52
N TRP A 391 -25.81 21.15 20.12
CA TRP A 391 -25.11 20.85 18.87
C TRP A 391 -25.66 21.75 17.76
N TRP A 392 -24.77 22.38 17.01
CA TRP A 392 -25.03 23.54 16.15
C TRP A 392 -26.02 23.24 15.01
N ASP A 393 -27.32 23.18 15.30
CA ASP A 393 -28.45 23.63 14.47
C ASP A 393 -29.81 23.20 15.07
N ALA A 394 -30.36 23.97 16.01
CA ALA A 394 -31.79 23.91 16.32
C ALA A 394 -32.53 25.21 16.00
N VAL A 395 -31.85 26.24 15.48
CA VAL A 395 -32.44 27.57 15.28
C VAL A 395 -32.37 28.05 13.83
N HIS A 396 -31.50 27.50 12.96
CA HIS A 396 -31.28 28.10 11.64
C HIS A 396 -31.29 27.15 10.43
N GLY A 397 -31.78 25.91 10.56
CA GLY A 397 -32.16 25.08 9.40
C GLY A 397 -31.04 24.93 8.37
N GLY A 398 -29.81 24.80 8.85
CA GLY A 398 -28.60 24.70 8.04
C GLY A 398 -28.41 23.27 7.55
N VAL A 399 -28.30 23.09 6.25
CA VAL A 399 -27.99 21.79 5.65
C VAL A 399 -26.51 21.47 5.91
N TYR A 400 -26.22 20.31 6.51
CA TYR A 400 -24.86 19.80 6.72
C TYR A 400 -24.20 19.34 5.40
N ASN A 401 -23.86 20.24 4.49
CA ASN A 401 -23.31 19.88 3.16
C ASN A 401 -21.97 20.54 2.79
N GLU A 402 -21.25 21.14 3.74
CA GLU A 402 -19.92 21.74 3.49
C GLU A 402 -18.90 21.34 4.56
N ALA A 403 -17.64 21.14 4.16
CA ALA A 403 -16.53 20.95 5.09
C ALA A 403 -16.25 22.29 5.77
N ASN A 404 -16.68 22.43 7.02
CA ASN A 404 -16.75 23.70 7.73
C ASN A 404 -15.37 24.07 8.30
N PHE A 405 -14.41 24.43 7.45
CA PHE A 405 -13.16 25.07 7.85
C PHE A 405 -13.42 26.57 8.06
N GLY A 406 -14.03 26.91 9.20
CA GLY A 406 -14.34 28.30 9.53
C GLY A 406 -13.09 29.16 9.63
N GLN A 407 -12.89 30.07 8.67
CA GLN A 407 -12.04 31.24 8.86
C GLN A 407 -12.68 32.15 9.92
N GLY A 408 -12.10 32.17 11.11
CA GLY A 408 -12.43 33.16 12.12
C GLY A 408 -11.93 34.56 11.72
N THR A 409 -12.71 35.33 10.95
CA THR A 409 -12.40 36.75 10.70
C THR A 409 -13.57 37.71 10.81
N THR A 410 -14.62 37.40 11.57
CA THR A 410 -15.65 38.41 11.89
C THR A 410 -15.94 38.47 13.38
N PHE A 411 -15.37 39.52 13.97
CA PHE A 411 -15.69 40.10 15.28
C PHE A 411 -17.21 40.10 15.54
N ASN A 412 -17.66 39.41 16.60
CA ASN A 412 -19.04 39.49 17.07
C ASN A 412 -19.16 40.69 18.04
N PRO A 413 -19.84 41.79 17.67
CA PRO A 413 -19.88 43.02 18.47
C PRO A 413 -20.71 42.91 19.75
N ILE A 414 -21.38 41.77 20.01
CA ILE A 414 -22.27 41.59 21.16
C ILE A 414 -21.61 40.79 22.29
N THR A 415 -20.70 39.86 21.99
CA THR A 415 -20.17 38.91 22.99
C THR A 415 -18.70 39.10 23.37
N GLN A 416 -17.95 40.00 22.72
CA GLN A 416 -16.54 40.34 23.05
C GLN A 416 -15.57 39.14 23.23
N HIS A 417 -15.90 37.94 22.73
CA HIS A 417 -15.00 36.80 22.73
C HIS A 417 -14.59 36.45 21.30
N PRO A 418 -13.29 36.33 20.99
CA PRO A 418 -12.86 35.66 19.77
C PRO A 418 -13.32 34.21 19.88
N TYR A 419 -13.95 33.67 18.83
CA TYR A 419 -14.24 32.23 18.81
C TYR A 419 -12.90 31.51 18.86
N GLY A 420 -12.63 30.88 20.01
CA GLY A 420 -11.48 30.04 20.23
C GLY A 420 -11.50 28.89 19.22
N ASN A 421 -10.30 28.55 18.80
CA ASN A 421 -9.98 27.39 18.01
C ASN A 421 -10.52 26.08 18.62
N SER A 422 -10.32 24.97 17.90
CA SER A 422 -10.55 23.63 18.44
C SER A 422 -9.96 23.48 19.84
N GLY A 423 -10.74 23.03 20.84
CA GLY A 423 -10.29 22.81 22.23
C GLY A 423 -9.39 21.58 22.41
N VAL A 424 -9.00 20.94 21.30
CA VAL A 424 -7.97 19.90 21.28
C VAL A 424 -6.60 20.54 21.47
N SER A 425 -5.81 19.99 22.39
CA SER A 425 -4.40 20.36 22.54
C SER A 425 -3.60 20.04 21.29
N ASP A 426 -2.43 20.65 21.14
CA ASP A 426 -1.43 20.27 20.13
C ASP A 426 -1.03 18.78 20.23
N ALA A 427 -0.89 18.26 21.45
CA ALA A 427 -0.67 16.84 21.75
C ALA A 427 -1.87 15.98 21.35
N GLY A 428 -3.10 16.51 21.53
CA GLY A 428 -4.33 15.87 21.05
C GLY A 428 -4.38 15.81 19.53
N THR A 429 -4.05 16.90 18.85
CA THR A 429 -3.92 16.98 17.39
C THR A 429 -2.86 16.01 16.87
N PHE A 430 -1.72 15.86 17.56
CA PHE A 430 -0.70 14.86 17.22
C PHE A 430 -1.28 13.45 17.26
N VAL A 431 -1.89 13.08 18.38
CA VAL A 431 -2.46 11.74 18.54
C VAL A 431 -3.55 11.48 17.51
N MET A 432 -4.42 12.45 17.24
CA MET A 432 -5.49 12.29 16.23
C MET A 432 -4.94 12.19 14.80
N SER A 433 -3.91 12.96 14.44
CA SER A 433 -3.29 12.88 13.11
C SER A 433 -2.52 11.58 12.90
N GLU A 434 -1.78 11.09 13.90
CA GLU A 434 -1.08 9.81 13.81
C GLU A 434 -2.05 8.62 13.80
N THR A 435 -3.11 8.69 14.60
CA THR A 435 -4.10 7.60 14.66
C THR A 435 -5.07 7.60 13.47
N SER A 436 -5.14 8.68 12.69
CA SER A 436 -5.97 8.75 11.50
C SER A 436 -5.33 8.14 10.25
N LEU A 437 -4.02 7.90 10.23
CA LEU A 437 -3.31 7.29 9.10
C LEU A 437 -3.94 5.99 8.54
N PRO A 438 -4.34 5.00 9.37
CA PRO A 438 -5.02 3.79 8.89
C PRO A 438 -6.55 3.94 8.80
N LEU A 439 -7.11 5.10 9.12
CA LEU A 439 -8.55 5.34 9.14
C LEU A 439 -8.98 5.96 7.82
N HIS A 440 -10.11 5.49 7.32
CA HIS A 440 -10.66 5.92 6.06
C HIS A 440 -12.17 6.10 6.19
N CYS A 441 -12.70 7.21 5.67
CA CYS A 441 -14.13 7.44 5.54
C CYS A 441 -14.57 7.11 4.11
N TRP A 442 -14.40 5.84 3.75
CA TRP A 442 -14.67 5.31 2.41
C TRP A 442 -16.12 4.89 2.19
N GLY A 443 -16.44 4.57 0.94
CA GLY A 443 -17.71 4.01 0.53
C GLY A 443 -17.86 2.53 0.87
N GLN A 444 -18.85 1.91 0.24
CA GLN A 444 -19.07 0.47 0.33
C GLN A 444 -18.32 -0.27 -0.79
N ASN A 445 -18.33 -1.59 -0.72
CA ASN A 445 -17.76 -2.42 -1.78
C ASN A 445 -18.57 -2.19 -3.09
N PRO A 446 -17.91 -1.78 -4.20
CA PRO A 446 -18.57 -1.55 -5.48
C PRO A 446 -19.27 -2.79 -6.05
N VAL A 447 -18.80 -3.98 -5.69
CA VAL A 447 -19.38 -5.26 -6.12
C VAL A 447 -20.55 -5.59 -5.20
N VAL A 448 -21.77 -5.48 -5.71
CA VAL A 448 -22.98 -5.87 -4.98
C VAL A 448 -23.12 -7.38 -4.94
N THR A 449 -23.00 -8.03 -6.11
CA THR A 449 -22.97 -9.48 -6.22
C THR A 449 -21.94 -9.94 -7.25
N ALA A 450 -21.41 -11.14 -7.03
CA ALA A 450 -20.50 -11.79 -7.95
C ALA A 450 -20.81 -13.28 -8.12
N LYS A 451 -20.48 -13.79 -9.31
CA LYS A 451 -20.67 -15.19 -9.69
C LYS A 451 -19.60 -15.64 -10.67
N LEU A 452 -19.00 -16.80 -10.42
CA LEU A 452 -18.04 -17.42 -11.33
C LEU A 452 -18.69 -18.56 -12.13
N GLN A 453 -18.58 -18.50 -13.46
CA GLN A 453 -18.99 -19.58 -14.35
C GLN A 453 -17.78 -20.18 -15.07
N LEU A 454 -17.72 -21.51 -15.11
CA LEU A 454 -16.71 -22.28 -15.81
C LEU A 454 -17.40 -23.16 -16.85
N ASN A 455 -17.05 -22.99 -18.12
CA ASN A 455 -17.67 -23.67 -19.28
C ASN A 455 -19.21 -23.55 -19.30
N GLY A 456 -19.73 -22.39 -18.90
CA GLY A 456 -21.16 -22.10 -18.85
C GLY A 456 -21.91 -22.68 -17.65
N GLN A 457 -21.23 -23.39 -16.74
CA GLN A 457 -21.79 -23.90 -15.49
C GLN A 457 -21.37 -23.05 -14.30
N ASP A 458 -22.28 -22.89 -13.35
CA ASP A 458 -22.05 -22.08 -12.15
C ASP A 458 -21.13 -22.82 -11.19
N ARG A 459 -19.96 -22.24 -10.88
CA ARG A 459 -19.05 -22.80 -9.87
C ARG A 459 -19.61 -22.62 -8.46
N PHE A 460 -20.34 -21.54 -8.24
CA PHE A 460 -21.09 -21.26 -7.02
C PHE A 460 -22.33 -20.42 -7.36
N SER A 461 -23.36 -20.51 -6.51
CA SER A 461 -24.53 -19.63 -6.58
C SER A 461 -24.10 -18.18 -6.36
N GLU A 462 -24.75 -17.24 -7.02
CA GLU A 462 -24.49 -15.80 -6.82
C GLU A 462 -24.46 -15.43 -5.33
N ARG A 463 -23.46 -14.64 -4.94
CA ARG A 463 -23.22 -14.19 -3.56
C ARG A 463 -22.94 -12.70 -3.54
N GLU A 464 -23.22 -12.09 -2.40
CA GLU A 464 -22.94 -10.67 -2.15
C GLU A 464 -21.43 -10.38 -2.14
N GLY A 465 -21.03 -9.17 -2.52
CA GLY A 465 -19.63 -8.75 -2.50
C GLY A 465 -18.97 -8.87 -1.12
N THR A 466 -19.74 -8.59 -0.07
CA THR A 466 -19.31 -8.74 1.34
C THR A 466 -18.82 -10.15 1.68
N TYR A 467 -19.30 -11.18 0.97
CA TYR A 467 -18.79 -12.55 1.11
C TYR A 467 -17.33 -12.67 0.65
N PHE A 468 -16.98 -12.03 -0.46
CA PHE A 468 -15.64 -12.06 -1.04
C PHE A 468 -14.67 -11.10 -0.36
N ASP A 469 -15.20 -10.06 0.28
CA ASP A 469 -14.44 -9.05 1.03
C ASP A 469 -14.13 -9.52 2.47
N LEU A 470 -15.13 -10.06 3.18
CA LEU A 470 -15.00 -10.40 4.60
C LEU A 470 -14.78 -11.90 4.83
N VAL A 471 -15.65 -12.75 4.28
CA VAL A 471 -15.70 -14.18 4.66
C VAL A 471 -14.54 -14.96 4.03
N GLN A 472 -14.25 -14.71 2.75
CA GLN A 472 -13.16 -15.39 2.04
C GLN A 472 -11.79 -15.06 2.65
N PRO A 473 -11.42 -13.78 2.90
CA PRO A 473 -10.19 -13.45 3.60
C PRO A 473 -10.14 -13.98 5.02
N TYR A 474 -11.23 -13.90 5.79
CA TYR A 474 -11.28 -14.48 7.13
C TYR A 474 -10.97 -15.99 7.17
N GLN A 475 -11.34 -16.73 6.12
CA GLN A 475 -11.11 -18.17 6.04
C GLN A 475 -9.71 -18.56 5.56
N HIS A 476 -9.07 -17.73 4.74
CA HIS A 476 -7.92 -18.13 3.93
C HIS A 476 -6.68 -17.24 4.08
N HIS A 477 -6.82 -16.02 4.59
CA HIS A 477 -5.76 -15.03 4.71
C HIS A 477 -5.46 -14.66 6.16
N THR A 478 -4.30 -14.05 6.39
CA THR A 478 -3.83 -13.59 7.70
C THR A 478 -4.70 -12.46 8.26
N ARG A 479 -5.17 -11.54 7.40
CA ARG A 479 -6.11 -10.49 7.79
C ARG A 479 -7.19 -10.25 6.73
N THR A 480 -8.26 -9.59 7.16
CA THR A 480 -9.27 -9.03 6.24
C THR A 480 -8.72 -7.73 5.64
N PRO A 481 -8.81 -7.55 4.31
CA PRO A 481 -8.34 -6.34 3.65
C PRO A 481 -9.29 -5.16 3.88
N ASP A 482 -8.91 -3.98 3.41
CA ASP A 482 -9.83 -2.86 3.34
C ASP A 482 -10.96 -3.13 2.31
N THR A 483 -12.11 -2.48 2.52
CA THR A 483 -13.32 -2.71 1.72
C THR A 483 -13.08 -2.47 0.23
N GLY A 484 -13.64 -3.33 -0.61
CA GLY A 484 -13.52 -3.25 -2.08
C GLY A 484 -12.50 -4.22 -2.68
N ILE A 485 -11.64 -4.84 -1.86
CA ILE A 485 -10.77 -5.94 -2.25
C ILE A 485 -11.54 -7.26 -2.12
N ASN A 486 -11.84 -7.89 -3.24
CA ASN A 486 -12.61 -9.13 -3.28
C ASN A 486 -11.72 -10.32 -3.57
N VAL A 487 -11.87 -11.40 -2.80
CA VAL A 487 -11.05 -12.61 -2.92
C VAL A 487 -11.92 -13.86 -3.09
N TYR A 488 -11.48 -14.77 -3.94
CA TYR A 488 -12.02 -16.13 -4.01
C TYR A 488 -10.88 -17.15 -4.12
N SER A 489 -10.70 -17.96 -3.08
CA SER A 489 -9.66 -18.97 -3.03
C SER A 489 -10.15 -20.35 -3.51
N PHE A 490 -9.37 -21.00 -4.37
CA PHE A 490 -9.49 -22.43 -4.66
C PHE A 490 -8.61 -23.29 -3.74
N ALA A 491 -7.69 -22.67 -3.01
CA ALA A 491 -6.76 -23.29 -2.08
C ALA A 491 -7.28 -23.22 -0.64
N LEU A 492 -6.95 -24.21 0.19
CA LEU A 492 -7.28 -24.14 1.62
C LEU A 492 -6.44 -23.07 2.33
N ARG A 493 -5.18 -22.93 1.92
CA ARG A 493 -4.20 -21.98 2.44
C ARG A 493 -3.43 -21.37 1.28
N PRO A 494 -3.91 -20.26 0.69
CA PRO A 494 -3.25 -19.61 -0.43
C PRO A 494 -1.94 -18.91 -0.05
N GLU A 495 -1.70 -18.57 1.21
CA GLU A 495 -0.44 -17.91 1.61
C GLU A 495 0.75 -18.87 1.74
N GLU A 496 0.47 -20.14 2.04
CA GLU A 496 1.51 -21.15 2.17
C GLU A 496 2.08 -21.53 0.80
N HIS A 497 3.39 -21.78 0.76
CA HIS A 497 4.06 -22.28 -0.45
C HIS A 497 3.64 -23.72 -0.79
N GLN A 498 3.30 -24.52 0.23
CA GLN A 498 2.82 -25.88 0.03
C GLN A 498 1.43 -25.85 -0.63
N PRO A 499 1.26 -26.47 -1.82
CA PRO A 499 -0.04 -26.46 -2.49
C PRO A 499 -1.12 -27.14 -1.67
N SER A 500 -2.25 -26.44 -1.53
CA SER A 500 -3.40 -26.87 -0.72
C SER A 500 -4.73 -26.81 -1.50
N GLY A 501 -4.67 -26.69 -2.83
CA GLY A 501 -5.80 -26.62 -3.75
C GLY A 501 -5.51 -25.66 -4.92
N SER A 502 -6.05 -25.97 -6.09
CA SER A 502 -5.90 -25.12 -7.30
C SER A 502 -6.96 -25.48 -8.34
N CYS A 503 -7.31 -24.52 -9.21
CA CYS A 503 -8.14 -24.73 -10.39
C CYS A 503 -7.29 -24.56 -11.66
N ASN A 504 -7.27 -25.55 -12.56
CA ASN A 504 -6.45 -25.48 -13.77
C ASN A 504 -7.18 -24.72 -14.89
N PHE A 505 -6.82 -23.46 -15.10
CA PHE A 505 -7.44 -22.61 -16.12
C PHE A 505 -6.99 -22.99 -17.55
N SER A 506 -5.83 -23.62 -17.75
CA SER A 506 -5.43 -24.12 -19.08
C SER A 506 -6.34 -25.24 -19.63
N ARG A 507 -7.21 -25.81 -18.78
CA ARG A 507 -8.18 -26.85 -19.16
C ARG A 507 -9.61 -26.32 -19.24
N ILE A 508 -9.83 -25.03 -18.99
CA ILE A 508 -11.14 -24.40 -19.01
C ILE A 508 -11.22 -23.55 -20.26
N ASP A 509 -12.16 -23.88 -21.16
CA ASP A 509 -12.31 -23.17 -22.43
C ASP A 509 -12.91 -21.77 -22.24
N ASN A 510 -13.83 -21.63 -21.29
CA ASN A 510 -14.48 -20.37 -21.01
C ASN A 510 -14.72 -20.16 -19.51
N ALA A 511 -13.90 -19.32 -18.88
CA ALA A 511 -14.12 -18.83 -17.52
C ALA A 511 -14.68 -17.40 -17.59
N THR A 512 -15.80 -17.15 -16.92
CA THR A 512 -16.41 -15.81 -16.87
C THR A 512 -16.76 -15.43 -15.44
N LEU A 513 -16.34 -14.23 -15.04
CA LEU A 513 -16.71 -13.57 -13.81
C LEU A 513 -17.87 -12.62 -14.11
N GLN A 514 -19.04 -12.89 -13.54
CA GLN A 514 -20.21 -12.03 -13.65
C GLN A 514 -20.30 -11.17 -12.41
N LEU A 515 -20.33 -9.86 -12.61
CA LEU A 515 -20.38 -8.86 -11.55
C LEU A 515 -21.63 -8.00 -11.71
N VAL A 516 -22.28 -7.72 -10.58
CA VAL A 516 -23.27 -6.64 -10.46
C VAL A 516 -22.66 -5.55 -9.59
N LEU A 517 -22.52 -4.37 -10.15
CA LEU A 517 -21.90 -3.20 -9.54
C LEU A 517 -22.94 -2.26 -8.93
N SER A 518 -22.53 -1.50 -7.91
CA SER A 518 -23.37 -0.51 -7.24
C SER A 518 -23.67 0.65 -8.19
N ASN A 519 -24.84 1.29 -8.02
CA ASN A 519 -25.21 2.45 -8.83
C ASN A 519 -24.20 3.60 -8.65
N ALA A 520 -23.70 3.81 -7.42
CA ALA A 520 -22.72 4.85 -7.13
C ALA A 520 -21.45 4.75 -8.00
N THR A 521 -21.06 3.53 -8.35
CA THR A 521 -19.88 3.20 -9.16
C THR A 521 -20.05 3.53 -10.66
N VAL A 522 -21.23 3.26 -11.24
CA VAL A 522 -21.43 3.26 -12.71
C VAL A 522 -22.70 3.99 -13.19
N GLU A 523 -23.26 4.90 -12.38
CA GLU A 523 -24.44 5.68 -12.75
C GLU A 523 -24.15 6.74 -13.83
N GLY A 524 -25.03 6.82 -14.84
CA GLY A 524 -25.00 7.87 -15.86
C GLY A 524 -23.78 7.79 -16.77
N THR A 525 -22.87 8.76 -16.64
CA THR A 525 -21.60 8.82 -17.40
C THR A 525 -20.40 8.33 -16.60
N LYS A 526 -20.61 7.87 -15.35
CA LYS A 526 -19.52 7.35 -14.52
C LYS A 526 -19.07 6.00 -15.05
N THR A 527 -17.76 5.82 -15.08
CA THR A 527 -17.13 4.57 -15.46
C THR A 527 -16.20 4.10 -14.36
N ALA A 528 -15.92 2.80 -14.37
CA ALA A 528 -14.97 2.17 -13.47
C ALA A 528 -14.11 1.17 -14.24
N LYS A 529 -13.01 0.76 -13.63
CA LYS A 529 -12.12 -0.28 -14.15
C LYS A 529 -12.13 -1.46 -13.22
N VAL A 530 -12.31 -2.65 -13.80
CA VAL A 530 -12.18 -3.91 -13.07
C VAL A 530 -10.81 -4.48 -13.32
N ARG A 531 -10.09 -4.77 -12.23
CA ARG A 531 -8.79 -5.46 -12.27
C ARG A 531 -8.96 -6.84 -11.66
N VAL A 532 -8.57 -7.87 -12.40
CA VAL A 532 -8.60 -9.26 -11.92
C VAL A 532 -7.20 -9.83 -11.94
N TYR A 533 -6.73 -10.25 -10.79
CA TYR A 533 -5.45 -10.89 -10.54
C TYR A 533 -5.65 -12.37 -10.26
N ALA A 534 -4.75 -13.20 -10.75
CA ALA A 534 -4.71 -14.62 -10.47
C ALA A 534 -3.29 -15.05 -10.08
N THR A 535 -3.14 -15.71 -8.93
CA THR A 535 -1.88 -16.33 -8.53
C THR A 535 -1.86 -17.77 -9.00
N ASN A 536 -0.86 -18.17 -9.79
CA ASN A 536 -0.77 -19.52 -10.33
C ASN A 536 0.55 -20.19 -10.00
N TYR A 537 0.54 -21.53 -10.01
CA TYR A 537 1.77 -22.32 -9.93
C TYR A 537 2.41 -22.50 -11.30
N ASN A 538 3.74 -22.54 -11.30
CA ASN A 538 4.56 -23.01 -12.41
C ASN A 538 5.84 -23.67 -11.87
N VAL A 539 6.62 -24.31 -12.72
CA VAL A 539 7.88 -24.95 -12.33
C VAL A 539 9.04 -24.23 -13.00
N LEU A 540 9.94 -23.68 -12.20
CA LEU A 540 11.22 -23.14 -12.67
C LEU A 540 12.27 -24.24 -12.60
N ARG A 541 12.85 -24.60 -13.75
CA ARG A 541 13.93 -25.58 -13.85
C ARG A 541 15.25 -24.88 -14.03
N VAL A 542 16.23 -25.25 -13.22
CA VAL A 542 17.62 -24.77 -13.34
C VAL A 542 18.53 -25.97 -13.55
N MET A 543 19.13 -26.05 -14.74
CA MET A 543 20.01 -27.16 -15.13
C MET A 543 21.14 -26.66 -16.03
N SER A 544 22.35 -27.20 -15.84
CA SER A 544 23.51 -26.93 -16.70
C SER A 544 23.82 -25.43 -16.90
N GLY A 545 23.65 -24.62 -15.85
CA GLY A 545 23.95 -23.18 -15.91
C GLY A 545 22.83 -22.31 -16.47
N MET A 546 21.68 -22.88 -16.84
CA MET A 546 20.55 -22.16 -17.44
C MET A 546 19.26 -22.42 -16.67
N GLY A 547 18.41 -21.40 -16.60
CA GLY A 547 17.10 -21.45 -15.95
C GLY A 547 15.97 -21.09 -16.91
N GLY A 548 14.83 -21.76 -16.79
CA GLY A 548 13.63 -21.47 -17.58
C GLY A 548 12.37 -22.11 -17.01
N LEU A 549 11.22 -21.58 -17.44
CA LEU A 549 9.90 -22.10 -17.06
C LEU A 549 9.61 -23.44 -17.77
N ALA A 550 9.04 -24.39 -17.04
CA ALA A 550 8.63 -25.67 -17.61
C ALA A 550 7.37 -25.55 -18.49
N TYR A 551 6.45 -24.65 -18.14
CA TYR A 551 5.20 -24.42 -18.86
C TYR A 551 5.09 -22.97 -19.30
N SER A 552 4.69 -22.76 -20.55
CA SER A 552 4.49 -21.42 -21.13
C SER A 552 3.02 -20.99 -21.15
N ASN A 553 2.08 -21.93 -21.19
CA ASN A 553 0.62 -21.75 -21.24
C ASN A 553 -0.10 -22.91 -20.53
#